data_AF-A0A1W9XJP6-F1
#
_entry.id   AF-A0A1W9XJP6-F1
#
_cell.length_a   1.000
_cell.length_b   1.000
_cell.length_c   1.000
_cell.angle_alpha   90.00
_cell.angle_beta   90.00
_cell.angle_gamma   90.00
#
_symmetry.space_group_name_H-M   'P 1'
#
loop_
_entity.id
_entity.type
_entity.pdbx_description
1 polymer ?
#
loop_
_entity_poly.entity_id
_entity_poly.type
_entity_poly.pdbx_seq_one_letter_code
_entity_poly.pdbx_strand_id
1 'polypeptide(L)'
;MAHQHQKKANWLTHRGMVNICSFCSPDEISPLSFREAFTEYAHDNPIISEKESLIRAASSPDANVTLAITTDGNIIGLAILEYPRADERWVRVGKRVMAEVSVIEVSRPWRSTGIARELLHLLLDHPLKPDRIFYMVGYSWTWDLEGAGIPPVCYRDMMIRLFTPHGFKTYQTNEPNIMLRPENLFMARIGENISESVRKRFKMIRFNIDD
;
A
#
# COMPACT_ATOMS: atom_id res chain seq x y z
N MET A 1 9.28 5.03 18.97
CA MET A 1 10.27 4.35 18.09
C MET A 1 10.06 4.63 16.59
N ALA A 2 9.12 5.48 16.17
CA ALA A 2 8.89 5.80 14.74
C ALA A 2 10.12 6.44 14.05
N HIS A 3 10.95 7.19 14.78
CA HIS A 3 12.01 7.99 14.18
C HIS A 3 13.26 7.22 13.72
N GLN A 4 13.54 6.00 14.23
CA GLN A 4 14.84 5.35 13.97
C GLN A 4 14.99 4.84 12.52
N HIS A 5 13.89 4.57 11.83
CA HIS A 5 13.87 4.09 10.44
C HIS A 5 13.18 5.07 9.49
N GLN A 6 12.86 6.26 9.96
CA GLN A 6 12.21 7.28 9.16
C GLN A 6 13.11 7.73 8.02
N LYS A 7 12.59 7.73 6.79
CA LYS A 7 13.27 8.27 5.61
C LYS A 7 12.43 9.37 5.01
N LYS A 8 13.11 10.39 4.48
CA LYS A 8 12.50 11.54 3.83
C LYS A 8 13.12 11.72 2.45
N ALA A 9 12.29 12.01 1.47
CA ALA A 9 12.70 12.34 0.12
C ALA A 9 12.00 13.63 -0.33
N ASN A 10 12.73 14.50 -1.01
CA ASN A 10 12.16 15.67 -1.66
C ASN A 10 11.91 15.33 -3.13
N TRP A 11 10.68 15.51 -3.59
CA TRP A 11 10.25 15.15 -4.92
C TRP A 11 9.77 16.39 -5.67
N LEU A 12 10.57 16.86 -6.62
CA LEU A 12 10.22 17.99 -7.45
C LEU A 12 9.26 17.55 -8.57
N THR A 13 8.11 18.20 -8.64
CA THR A 13 7.13 18.00 -9.72
C THR A 13 6.89 19.31 -10.47
N HIS A 14 6.20 19.24 -11.61
CA HIS A 14 5.73 20.43 -12.32
C HIS A 14 4.70 21.26 -11.53
N ARG A 15 4.13 20.70 -10.44
CA ARG A 15 3.19 21.40 -9.54
C ARG A 15 3.84 21.95 -8.27
N GLY A 16 5.14 21.70 -8.09
CA GLY A 16 5.89 22.13 -6.91
C GLY A 16 6.59 20.99 -6.20
N MET A 17 7.20 21.35 -5.07
CA MET A 17 7.94 20.42 -4.22
C MET A 17 7.00 19.59 -3.34
N VAL A 18 7.28 18.30 -3.25
CA VAL A 18 6.56 17.36 -2.38
C VAL A 18 7.57 16.67 -1.48
N ASN A 19 7.31 16.67 -0.18
CA ASN A 19 8.09 15.95 0.81
C ASN A 19 7.44 14.59 1.04
N ILE A 20 8.19 13.51 0.80
CA ILE A 20 7.71 12.14 1.01
C ILE A 20 8.41 11.57 2.23
N CYS A 21 7.65 11.17 3.24
CA CYS A 21 8.16 10.72 4.54
C CYS A 21 7.60 9.32 4.85
N SER A 22 8.45 8.36 5.20
CA SER A 22 8.01 7.06 5.75
C SER A 22 7.86 7.12 7.26
N PHE A 23 7.25 6.07 7.85
CA PHE A 23 7.06 5.89 9.29
C PHE A 23 6.52 7.15 9.99
N CYS A 24 5.58 7.84 9.34
CA CYS A 24 4.95 9.04 9.90
C CYS A 24 4.24 8.68 11.21
N SER A 25 4.57 9.42 12.28
CA SER A 25 3.96 9.21 13.59
C SER A 25 2.58 9.88 13.69
N PRO A 26 1.74 9.48 14.66
CA PRO A 26 0.51 10.20 14.99
C PRO A 26 0.69 11.72 15.15
N ASP A 27 1.77 12.14 15.82
CA ASP A 27 2.06 13.55 16.08
C ASP A 27 2.47 14.31 14.82
N GLU A 28 3.12 13.64 13.86
CA GLU A 28 3.46 14.23 12.55
C GLU A 28 2.23 14.33 11.63
N ILE A 29 1.28 13.40 11.75
CA ILE A 29 0.08 13.35 10.91
C ILE A 29 -0.98 14.33 11.41
N SER A 30 -1.14 14.47 12.72
CA SER A 30 -2.17 15.30 13.36
C SER A 30 -2.27 16.74 12.82
N PRO A 31 -1.18 17.50 12.64
CA PRO A 31 -1.26 18.88 12.14
C PRO A 31 -1.52 19.00 10.64
N LEU A 32 -1.47 17.91 9.86
CA LEU A 32 -1.60 17.96 8.41
C LEU A 32 -3.06 18.03 7.94
N SER A 33 -3.24 18.63 6.76
CA SER A 33 -4.50 18.69 6.04
C SER A 33 -4.66 17.47 5.14
N PHE A 34 -5.86 16.86 5.10
CA PHE A 34 -6.12 15.61 4.35
C PHE A 34 -7.26 15.71 3.35
N ARG A 35 -8.42 16.26 3.75
CA ARG A 35 -9.66 16.14 2.96
C ARG A 35 -9.60 16.85 1.61
N GLU A 36 -8.99 18.04 1.55
CA GLU A 36 -9.05 18.90 0.36
C GLU A 36 -8.50 18.21 -0.90
N ALA A 37 -7.47 17.37 -0.77
CA ALA A 37 -6.85 16.70 -1.92
C ALA A 37 -7.59 15.45 -2.43
N PHE A 38 -8.44 14.84 -1.60
CA PHE A 38 -9.10 13.54 -1.91
C PHE A 38 -10.63 13.62 -2.03
N THR A 39 -11.24 14.77 -1.71
CA THR A 39 -12.69 14.97 -1.83
C THR A 39 -13.08 16.04 -2.86
N GLU A 40 -12.13 16.58 -3.63
CA GLU A 40 -12.38 17.62 -4.64
C GLU A 40 -13.23 17.09 -5.82
N TYR A 41 -13.23 15.78 -6.07
CA TYR A 41 -14.00 15.16 -7.16
C TYR A 41 -15.10 14.26 -6.59
N ALA A 42 -16.36 14.53 -6.95
CA ALA A 42 -17.58 13.95 -6.35
C ALA A 42 -17.74 12.42 -6.47
N HIS A 43 -16.85 11.73 -7.18
CA HIS A 43 -16.83 10.27 -7.35
C HIS A 43 -15.57 9.61 -6.77
N ASP A 44 -14.73 10.37 -6.07
CA ASP A 44 -13.64 9.80 -5.28
C ASP A 44 -14.24 9.17 -4.02
N ASN A 45 -14.28 7.83 -3.99
CA ASN A 45 -14.41 7.06 -2.76
C ASN A 45 -13.01 6.66 -2.32
N PRO A 46 -12.23 7.56 -1.66
CA PRO A 46 -10.88 7.23 -1.24
C PRO A 46 -10.93 6.05 -0.28
N ILE A 47 -9.94 5.17 -0.37
CA ILE A 47 -9.87 3.98 0.50
C ILE A 47 -9.79 4.42 1.97
N ILE A 48 -9.14 5.56 2.20
CA ILE A 48 -9.10 6.26 3.49
C ILE A 48 -9.76 7.63 3.33
N SER A 49 -10.90 7.82 3.97
CA SER A 49 -11.64 9.10 3.98
C SER A 49 -11.40 9.96 5.22
N GLU A 50 -10.73 9.41 6.24
CA GLU A 50 -10.55 10.03 7.55
C GLU A 50 -9.07 10.04 7.97
N LYS A 51 -8.58 11.19 8.43
CA LYS A 51 -7.22 11.35 8.95
C LYS A 51 -7.00 10.46 10.18
N GLU A 52 -8.05 10.22 10.96
CA GLU A 52 -8.08 9.35 12.12
C GLU A 52 -7.68 7.91 11.77
N SER A 53 -8.02 7.44 10.56
CA SER A 53 -7.58 6.12 10.08
C SER A 53 -6.07 6.07 9.86
N LEU A 54 -5.46 7.16 9.36
CA LEU A 54 -3.99 7.26 9.22
C LEU A 54 -3.30 7.27 10.58
N ILE A 55 -3.84 8.03 11.54
CA ILE A 55 -3.32 8.10 12.90
C ILE A 55 -3.39 6.73 13.58
N ARG A 56 -4.50 5.99 13.40
CA ARG A 56 -4.64 4.61 13.92
C ARG A 56 -3.62 3.66 13.27
N ALA A 57 -3.46 3.72 11.95
CA ALA A 57 -2.46 2.92 11.24
C ALA A 57 -1.04 3.23 11.73
N ALA A 58 -0.69 4.51 11.88
CA ALA A 58 0.61 4.97 12.37
C ALA A 58 0.89 4.59 13.83
N SER A 59 -0.16 4.31 14.62
CA SER A 59 -0.04 3.83 15.99
C SER A 59 0.18 2.31 16.08
N SER A 60 -0.01 1.59 14.97
CA SER A 60 0.08 0.13 14.94
C SER A 60 1.55 -0.33 14.93
N PRO A 61 1.92 -1.35 15.72
CA PRO A 61 3.28 -1.89 15.72
C PRO A 61 3.68 -2.43 14.35
N ASP A 62 4.92 -2.16 13.96
CA ASP A 62 5.51 -2.58 12.68
C ASP A 62 4.79 -2.03 11.42
N ALA A 63 3.83 -1.12 11.59
CA ALA A 63 3.20 -0.44 10.47
C ALA A 63 4.12 0.65 9.91
N ASN A 64 4.02 0.89 8.61
CA ASN A 64 4.65 2.02 7.95
C ASN A 64 3.58 2.83 7.23
N VAL A 65 3.26 4.00 7.79
CA VAL A 65 2.47 5.03 7.10
C VAL A 65 3.45 5.96 6.40
N THR A 66 3.42 5.96 5.08
CA THR A 66 4.24 6.83 4.23
C THR A 66 3.36 7.88 3.58
N LEU A 67 3.71 9.16 3.71
CA LEU A 67 2.92 10.27 3.21
C LEU A 67 3.70 11.11 2.22
N ALA A 68 3.01 11.63 1.21
CA ALA A 68 3.47 12.68 0.31
C ALA A 68 2.76 13.99 0.69
N ILE A 69 3.54 14.98 1.08
CA ILE A 69 3.08 16.20 1.73
C ILE A 69 3.63 17.41 0.96
N THR A 70 2.77 18.35 0.60
CA THR A 70 3.17 19.62 -0.02
C THR A 70 3.84 20.55 1.00
N THR A 71 4.46 21.64 0.53
CA THR A 71 5.14 22.61 1.40
C THR A 71 4.22 23.35 2.36
N ASP A 72 2.93 23.45 2.05
CA ASP A 72 1.88 24.05 2.87
C ASP A 72 1.18 23.04 3.80
N GLY A 73 1.63 21.78 3.85
CA GLY A 73 1.16 20.79 4.83
C GLY A 73 -0.06 19.97 4.38
N ASN A 74 -0.36 19.92 3.09
CA ASN A 74 -1.42 19.07 2.55
C ASN A 74 -0.90 17.68 2.19
N ILE A 75 -1.57 16.65 2.69
CA ILE A 75 -1.36 15.27 2.27
C ILE A 75 -1.99 15.10 0.89
N ILE A 76 -1.17 14.79 -0.10
CA ILE A 76 -1.58 14.61 -1.50
C ILE A 76 -1.40 13.17 -2.00
N GLY A 77 -0.77 12.33 -1.18
CA GLY A 77 -0.57 10.92 -1.44
C GLY A 77 -0.22 10.18 -0.16
N LEU A 78 -0.56 8.90 -0.11
CA LEU A 78 -0.34 8.04 1.04
C LEU A 78 -0.10 6.61 0.62
N ALA A 79 0.65 5.88 1.43
CA ALA A 79 0.71 4.44 1.36
C ALA A 79 0.84 3.84 2.78
N ILE A 80 0.23 2.69 3.00
CA ILE A 80 0.19 2.02 4.30
C ILE A 80 0.65 0.57 4.13
N LEU A 81 1.60 0.16 4.97
CA LEU A 81 2.01 -1.22 5.15
C LEU A 81 1.64 -1.63 6.57
N GLU A 82 0.81 -2.65 6.72
CA GLU A 82 0.33 -3.08 8.03
C GLU A 82 0.07 -4.60 8.05
N TYR A 83 -0.27 -5.14 9.22
CA TYR A 83 -0.63 -6.55 9.32
C TYR A 83 -2.03 -6.80 8.71
N PRO A 84 -2.28 -7.99 8.12
CA PRO A 84 -3.62 -8.38 7.71
C PRO A 84 -4.61 -8.28 8.86
N ARG A 85 -5.87 -7.99 8.55
CA ARG A 85 -6.93 -8.01 9.55
C ARG A 85 -7.12 -9.43 10.11
N ALA A 86 -7.58 -9.53 11.35
CA ALA A 86 -7.69 -10.81 12.07
C ALA A 86 -8.68 -11.81 11.41
N ASP A 87 -9.65 -11.29 10.67
CA ASP A 87 -10.65 -12.05 9.91
C ASP A 87 -10.16 -12.49 8.52
N GLU A 88 -9.00 -12.01 8.07
CA GLU A 88 -8.43 -12.39 6.80
C GLU A 88 -7.65 -13.70 6.89
N ARG A 89 -7.83 -14.56 5.91
CA ARG A 89 -7.17 -15.88 5.85
C ARG A 89 -5.64 -15.83 5.86
N TRP A 90 -5.04 -14.69 5.51
CA TRP A 90 -3.59 -14.51 5.42
C TRP A 90 -2.90 -14.64 6.79
N VAL A 91 -3.63 -14.38 7.89
CA VAL A 91 -3.10 -14.56 9.25
C VAL A 91 -2.71 -16.01 9.55
N ARG A 92 -3.31 -16.99 8.86
CA ARG A 92 -3.01 -18.42 9.01
C ARG A 92 -1.62 -18.82 8.49
N VAL A 93 -0.97 -17.98 7.69
CA VAL A 93 0.41 -18.22 7.24
C VAL A 93 1.38 -18.19 8.43
N GLY A 94 1.09 -17.38 9.43
CA GLY A 94 1.87 -17.32 10.67
C GLY A 94 1.77 -15.97 11.35
N LYS A 95 2.01 -15.97 12.67
CA LYS A 95 2.01 -14.75 13.48
C LYS A 95 3.10 -13.80 12.99
N ARG A 96 2.70 -12.58 12.63
CA ARG A 96 3.61 -11.53 12.12
C ARG A 96 4.49 -12.02 10.95
N VAL A 97 3.92 -12.78 10.02
CA VAL A 97 4.63 -13.22 8.81
C VAL A 97 4.21 -12.41 7.59
N MET A 98 2.90 -12.17 7.44
CA MET A 98 2.32 -11.42 6.33
C MET A 98 2.23 -9.95 6.70
N ALA A 99 2.50 -9.04 5.76
CA ALA A 99 2.13 -7.63 5.87
C ALA A 99 1.58 -7.13 4.52
N GLU A 100 0.52 -6.36 4.56
CA GLU A 100 -0.21 -5.86 3.40
C GLU A 100 0.16 -4.43 3.10
N VAL A 101 0.40 -4.13 1.82
CA VAL A 101 0.26 -2.76 1.31
C VAL A 101 -1.24 -2.50 1.15
N SER A 102 -1.88 -2.09 2.25
CA SER A 102 -3.34 -1.96 2.34
C SER A 102 -3.87 -0.74 1.61
N VAL A 103 -3.03 0.29 1.48
CA VAL A 103 -3.36 1.52 0.76
C VAL A 103 -2.15 1.98 -0.03
N ILE A 104 -2.39 2.41 -1.27
CA ILE A 104 -1.50 3.28 -2.02
C ILE A 104 -2.35 4.19 -2.90
N GLU A 105 -2.31 5.49 -2.62
CA GLU A 105 -3.21 6.44 -3.26
C GLU A 105 -2.49 7.78 -3.49
N VAL A 106 -2.77 8.41 -4.63
CA VAL A 106 -2.30 9.75 -4.98
C VAL A 106 -3.49 10.52 -5.52
N SER A 107 -3.71 11.71 -4.95
CA SER A 107 -4.76 12.64 -5.37
C SER A 107 -4.67 12.94 -6.88
N ARG A 108 -5.82 13.06 -7.54
CA ARG A 108 -5.92 13.18 -9.00
C ARG A 108 -4.97 14.25 -9.59
N PRO A 109 -4.86 15.47 -9.04
CA PRO A 109 -4.00 16.50 -9.61
C PRO A 109 -2.51 16.12 -9.62
N TRP A 110 -2.10 15.26 -8.68
CA TRP A 110 -0.70 14.88 -8.46
C TRP A 110 -0.33 13.53 -9.08
N ARG A 111 -1.25 12.86 -9.79
CA ARG A 111 -0.96 11.63 -10.52
C ARG A 111 0.01 11.87 -11.69
N SER A 112 0.64 10.79 -12.17
CA SER A 112 1.63 10.83 -13.25
C SER A 112 2.87 11.71 -12.98
N THR A 113 3.14 12.04 -11.71
CA THR A 113 4.33 12.80 -11.28
C THR A 113 5.44 11.91 -10.70
N GLY A 114 5.22 10.60 -10.58
CA GLY A 114 6.16 9.67 -9.96
C GLY A 114 6.02 9.49 -8.45
N ILE A 115 5.13 10.24 -7.79
CA ILE A 115 4.90 10.18 -6.33
C ILE A 115 4.55 8.76 -5.86
N ALA A 116 3.67 8.03 -6.57
CA ALA A 116 3.30 6.66 -6.20
C ALA A 116 4.50 5.71 -6.14
N ARG A 117 5.47 5.88 -7.04
CA ARG A 117 6.69 5.07 -7.06
C ARG A 117 7.57 5.37 -5.84
N GLU A 118 7.70 6.63 -5.48
CA GLU A 118 8.53 7.04 -4.33
C GLU A 118 7.85 6.67 -3.00
N LEU A 119 6.53 6.84 -2.89
CA LEU A 119 5.72 6.33 -1.78
C LEU A 119 5.98 4.83 -1.58
N LEU A 120 5.82 4.03 -2.64
CA LEU A 120 6.01 2.59 -2.55
C LEU A 120 7.46 2.21 -2.21
N HIS A 121 8.44 2.96 -2.74
CA HIS A 121 9.85 2.74 -2.43
C HIS A 121 10.14 2.92 -0.93
N LEU A 122 9.77 4.05 -0.34
CA LEU A 122 9.98 4.32 1.08
C LEU A 122 9.10 3.45 1.99
N LEU A 123 7.91 3.08 1.52
CA LEU A 123 7.01 2.17 2.24
C LEU A 123 7.66 0.78 2.42
N LEU A 124 8.19 0.23 1.33
CA LEU A 124 8.74 -1.12 1.29
C LEU A 124 10.18 -1.19 1.78
N ASP A 125 10.84 -0.05 1.99
CA ASP A 125 12.14 0.04 2.67
C ASP A 125 12.00 -0.14 4.19
N HIS A 126 11.43 -1.29 4.54
CA HIS A 126 11.04 -1.66 5.87
C HIS A 126 12.09 -2.60 6.49
N PRO A 127 12.51 -2.41 7.76
CA PRO A 127 13.55 -3.24 8.39
C PRO A 127 13.17 -4.72 8.46
N LEU A 128 11.88 -5.04 8.61
CA LEU A 128 11.37 -6.41 8.64
C LEU A 128 11.19 -7.04 7.24
N LYS A 129 11.53 -6.34 6.15
CA LYS A 129 11.35 -6.85 4.77
C LYS A 129 11.99 -8.24 4.53
N PRO A 130 13.17 -8.59 5.07
CA PRO A 130 13.74 -9.93 4.90
C PRO A 130 12.93 -11.02 5.61
N ASP A 131 12.25 -10.69 6.71
CA ASP A 131 11.57 -11.63 7.60
C ASP A 131 10.06 -11.70 7.37
N ARG A 132 9.56 -11.11 6.28
CA ARG A 132 8.11 -10.98 6.02
C ARG A 132 7.77 -11.32 4.58
N ILE A 133 6.52 -11.73 4.38
CA ILE A 133 5.88 -11.77 3.08
C ILE A 133 5.07 -10.48 2.96
N PHE A 134 5.50 -9.59 2.09
CA PHE A 134 4.73 -8.40 1.75
C PHE A 134 3.78 -8.74 0.61
N TYR A 135 2.51 -8.36 0.73
CA TYR A 135 1.52 -8.61 -0.31
C TYR A 135 0.64 -7.39 -0.52
N MET A 136 -0.15 -7.43 -1.58
CA MET A 136 -1.17 -6.45 -1.86
C MET A 136 -2.34 -7.16 -2.55
N VAL A 137 -3.55 -6.67 -2.32
CA VAL A 137 -4.74 -7.08 -3.05
C VAL A 137 -5.32 -5.91 -3.83
N GLY A 138 -5.52 -6.11 -5.13
CA GLY A 138 -6.00 -5.07 -6.04
C GLY A 138 -7.37 -5.45 -6.52
N TYR A 139 -8.39 -4.77 -6.01
CA TYR A 139 -9.78 -4.95 -6.42
C TYR A 139 -10.19 -3.88 -7.41
N SER A 140 -10.69 -4.25 -8.58
CA SER A 140 -10.96 -3.27 -9.64
C SER A 140 -12.09 -2.31 -9.34
N TRP A 141 -13.00 -2.66 -8.42
CA TRP A 141 -14.05 -1.75 -7.97
C TRP A 141 -13.55 -0.64 -7.04
N THR A 142 -12.29 -0.69 -6.57
CA THR A 142 -11.68 0.42 -5.82
C THR A 142 -10.85 1.35 -6.69
N TRP A 143 -10.74 1.07 -7.99
CA TRP A 143 -9.90 1.85 -8.91
C TRP A 143 -10.69 3.02 -9.51
N ASP A 144 -10.05 4.18 -9.54
CA ASP A 144 -10.56 5.35 -10.25
C ASP A 144 -10.24 5.24 -11.75
N LEU A 145 -11.04 4.42 -12.45
CA LEU A 145 -10.91 4.19 -13.89
C LEU A 145 -11.24 5.44 -14.71
N GLU A 146 -12.20 6.25 -14.24
CA GLU A 146 -12.59 7.49 -14.88
C GLU A 146 -11.46 8.51 -14.84
N GLY A 147 -10.90 8.78 -13.65
CA GLY A 147 -9.78 9.71 -13.50
C GLY A 147 -8.48 9.20 -14.12
N ALA A 148 -8.31 7.89 -14.28
CA ALA A 148 -7.16 7.32 -14.99
C ALA A 148 -7.34 7.32 -16.52
N GLY A 149 -8.58 7.31 -17.03
CA GLY A 149 -8.87 7.28 -18.46
C GLY A 149 -8.41 6.00 -19.18
N ILE A 150 -8.23 4.90 -18.45
CA ILE A 150 -7.73 3.62 -18.99
C ILE A 150 -8.65 2.44 -18.63
N PRO A 151 -8.72 1.40 -19.48
CA PRO A 151 -9.49 0.19 -19.17
C PRO A 151 -8.97 -0.55 -17.92
N PRO A 152 -9.80 -1.35 -17.24
CA PRO A 152 -9.40 -2.12 -16.06
C PRO A 152 -8.14 -2.97 -16.26
N VAL A 153 -7.99 -3.62 -17.42
CA VAL A 153 -6.81 -4.45 -17.70
C VAL A 153 -5.52 -3.62 -17.78
N CYS A 154 -5.59 -2.40 -18.31
CA CYS A 154 -4.45 -1.49 -18.37
C CYS A 154 -4.11 -0.94 -16.97
N TYR A 155 -5.13 -0.71 -16.13
CA TYR A 155 -4.93 -0.34 -14.74
C TYR A 155 -4.25 -1.46 -13.95
N ARG A 156 -4.68 -2.71 -14.16
CA ARG A 156 -4.01 -3.91 -13.62
C ARG A 156 -2.54 -3.94 -14.02
N ASP A 157 -2.24 -3.75 -15.31
CA ASP A 157 -0.85 -3.77 -15.81
C ASP A 157 -0.01 -2.64 -15.22
N MET A 158 -0.60 -1.45 -15.02
CA MET A 158 0.05 -0.34 -14.32
C MET A 158 0.41 -0.72 -12.89
N MET A 159 -0.50 -1.34 -12.14
CA MET A 159 -0.23 -1.82 -10.78
C MET A 159 0.89 -2.87 -10.77
N ILE A 160 0.87 -3.83 -11.71
CA ILE A 160 1.94 -4.83 -11.83
C ILE A 160 3.29 -4.15 -12.07
N ARG A 161 3.36 -3.16 -12.98
CA ARG A 161 4.59 -2.40 -13.27
C ARG A 161 5.08 -1.59 -12.08
N LEU A 162 4.18 -1.06 -11.26
CA LEU A 162 4.52 -0.31 -10.06
C LEU A 162 5.19 -1.20 -9.00
N PHE A 163 4.66 -2.40 -8.78
CA PHE A 163 5.13 -3.29 -7.71
C PHE A 163 6.30 -4.20 -8.10
N THR A 164 6.41 -4.58 -9.38
CA THR A 164 7.45 -5.51 -9.88
C THR A 164 8.89 -5.10 -9.52
N PRO A 165 9.32 -3.83 -9.63
CA PRO A 165 10.67 -3.40 -9.26
C PRO A 165 11.04 -3.69 -7.79
N HIS A 166 10.04 -3.85 -6.92
CA HIS A 166 10.24 -4.16 -5.51
C HIS A 166 10.25 -5.68 -5.22
N GLY A 167 10.25 -6.53 -6.25
CA GLY A 167 10.33 -7.98 -6.13
C GLY A 167 8.98 -8.67 -5.94
N PHE A 168 7.87 -7.94 -6.12
CA PHE A 168 6.54 -8.53 -6.11
C PHE A 168 6.31 -9.34 -7.38
N LYS A 169 5.62 -10.46 -7.23
CA LYS A 169 5.15 -11.32 -8.33
C LYS A 169 3.67 -11.57 -8.18
N THR A 170 2.96 -11.75 -9.29
CA THR A 170 1.56 -12.19 -9.29
C THR A 170 1.46 -13.63 -8.84
N TYR A 171 0.54 -13.95 -7.93
CA TYR A 171 0.24 -15.32 -7.52
C TYR A 171 -1.23 -15.65 -7.77
N GLN A 172 -1.47 -16.86 -8.26
CA GLN A 172 -2.82 -17.41 -8.32
C GLN A 172 -3.35 -17.71 -6.92
N THR A 173 -4.65 -17.60 -6.76
CA THR A 173 -5.29 -17.80 -5.46
C THR A 173 -6.78 -18.00 -5.67
N ASN A 174 -7.43 -18.80 -4.82
CA ASN A 174 -8.89 -18.98 -4.84
C ASN A 174 -9.61 -18.04 -3.87
N GLU A 175 -8.97 -16.92 -3.50
CA GLU A 175 -9.63 -15.92 -2.68
C GLU A 175 -10.88 -15.43 -3.44
N PRO A 176 -12.09 -15.53 -2.85
CA PRO A 176 -13.33 -15.26 -3.56
C PRO A 176 -13.34 -13.91 -4.26
N ASN A 177 -12.92 -12.83 -3.58
CA ASN A 177 -12.96 -11.47 -4.13
C ASN A 177 -11.97 -11.28 -5.29
N ILE A 178 -10.79 -11.89 -5.23
CA ILE A 178 -9.81 -11.88 -6.33
C ILE A 178 -10.32 -12.67 -7.52
N MET A 179 -11.07 -13.75 -7.29
CA MET A 179 -11.65 -14.56 -8.37
C MET A 179 -12.88 -13.93 -9.03
N LEU A 180 -13.51 -12.92 -8.40
CA LEU A 180 -14.71 -12.28 -8.94
C LEU A 180 -14.49 -11.65 -10.32
N ARG A 181 -13.29 -11.14 -10.58
CA ARG A 181 -12.98 -10.43 -11.83
C ARG A 181 -11.55 -10.70 -12.30
N PRO A 182 -11.31 -10.92 -13.61
CA PRO A 182 -9.99 -11.27 -14.13
C PRO A 182 -8.94 -10.17 -13.93
N GLU A 183 -9.37 -8.91 -13.85
CA GLU A 183 -8.48 -7.79 -13.58
C GLU A 183 -8.04 -7.69 -12.11
N ASN A 184 -8.74 -8.34 -11.17
CA ASN A 184 -8.35 -8.36 -9.76
C ASN A 184 -7.04 -9.13 -9.57
N LEU A 185 -6.15 -8.60 -8.75
CA LEU A 185 -4.78 -9.10 -8.65
C LEU A 185 -4.35 -9.31 -7.21
N PHE A 186 -3.61 -10.39 -7.02
CA PHE A 186 -2.88 -10.67 -5.79
C PHE A 186 -1.39 -10.74 -6.14
N MET A 187 -0.60 -9.88 -5.51
CA MET A 187 0.85 -9.87 -5.68
C MET A 187 1.52 -10.01 -4.32
N ALA A 188 2.66 -10.69 -4.30
CA ALA A 188 3.47 -10.82 -3.09
C ALA A 188 4.97 -10.81 -3.39
N ARG A 189 5.75 -10.36 -2.42
CA ARG A 189 7.19 -10.50 -2.30
C ARG A 189 7.46 -11.39 -1.08
N ILE A 190 8.27 -12.43 -1.26
CA ILE A 190 8.68 -13.31 -0.17
C ILE A 190 10.05 -12.85 0.34
N GLY A 191 10.15 -12.56 1.63
CA GLY A 191 11.40 -12.20 2.30
C GLY A 191 12.46 -13.31 2.22
N GLU A 192 13.73 -12.92 2.28
CA GLU A 192 14.87 -13.81 2.13
C GLU A 192 15.01 -14.79 3.30
N ASN A 193 14.60 -14.38 4.51
CA ASN A 193 14.67 -15.19 5.73
C ASN A 193 13.43 -16.06 5.94
N ILE A 194 12.45 -16.03 5.04
CA ILE A 194 11.25 -16.87 5.12
C ILE A 194 11.61 -18.34 4.87
N SER A 195 11.39 -19.17 5.89
CA SER A 195 11.66 -20.62 5.85
C SER A 195 10.81 -21.35 4.82
N GLU A 196 11.29 -22.51 4.36
CA GLU A 196 10.56 -23.34 3.40
C GLU A 196 9.20 -23.83 3.95
N SER A 197 9.13 -24.12 5.25
CA SER A 197 7.87 -24.48 5.90
C SER A 197 6.81 -23.37 5.81
N VAL A 198 7.22 -22.11 5.97
CA VAL A 198 6.34 -20.95 5.82
C VAL A 198 5.99 -20.70 4.34
N ARG A 199 6.93 -20.90 3.40
CA ARG A 199 6.65 -20.83 1.96
C ARG A 199 5.60 -21.85 1.52
N LYS A 200 5.72 -23.10 2.01
CA LYS A 200 4.73 -24.15 1.78
C LYS A 200 3.37 -23.75 2.36
N ARG A 201 3.32 -23.25 3.59
CA ARG A 201 2.07 -22.79 4.20
C ARG A 201 1.44 -21.63 3.43
N PHE A 202 2.23 -20.64 3.02
CA PHE A 202 1.77 -19.54 2.17
C PHE A 202 1.16 -20.06 0.86
N LYS A 203 1.77 -21.07 0.22
CA LYS A 203 1.20 -21.73 -0.96
C LYS A 203 -0.16 -22.36 -0.68
N MET A 204 -0.31 -23.08 0.43
CA MET A 204 -1.55 -23.79 0.81
C MET A 204 -2.68 -22.80 1.16
N ILE A 205 -2.38 -21.78 1.97
CA ILE A 205 -3.35 -20.75 2.40
C ILE A 205 -3.90 -19.94 1.23
N ARG A 206 -3.10 -19.68 0.18
CA ARG A 206 -3.60 -19.06 -1.07
C ARG A 206 -4.72 -19.86 -1.75
N PHE A 207 -4.86 -21.14 -1.43
CA PHE A 207 -5.90 -22.00 -1.95
C PHE A 207 -6.89 -22.46 -0.88
N ASN A 208 -6.90 -21.79 0.29
CA ASN A 208 -7.75 -22.15 1.42
C ASN A 208 -7.61 -23.63 1.84
N ILE A 209 -6.40 -24.18 1.70
CA ILE A 209 -6.08 -25.53 2.14
C ILE A 209 -5.30 -25.37 3.46
N ASP A 210 -5.85 -25.96 4.51
CA ASP A 210 -5.16 -26.11 5.80
C ASP A 210 -4.68 -27.57 5.89
N ASP A 211 -3.50 -27.78 6.50
CA ASP A 211 -3.01 -29.13 6.85
C ASP A 211 -3.82 -29.68 8.04
#